data_AF-A0A0Q6ZGU7-F1
#
_entry.id   AF-A0A0Q6ZGU7-F1
#
_cell.length_a   1.000
_cell.length_b   1.000
_cell.length_c   1.000
_cell.angle_alpha   90.00
_cell.angle_beta   90.00
_cell.angle_gamma   90.00
#
_symmetry.space_group_name_H-M   'P 1'
#
loop_
_entity.id
_entity.type
_entity.pdbx_description
1 polymer ?
#
loop_
_entity_poly.entity_id
_entity_poly.type
_entity_poly.pdbx_seq_one_letter_code
_entity_poly.pdbx_strand_id
1 'polypeptide(L)'
;MADVGTVQPSLKRQFFLRQTSRFAGLPHGLRHDADDACLIFHADERAAMMTFGLRTLSLIYDLLCRHFQQVREQSMPKLILDCRAISLSHDQMVNLRKSGHLNLGIDNSLAAQISAERLGSKTTTASEAHKFWRLAALGVAAYGIYLSFTSHWWWFIVGIIGALIISKANQKGNAGNVLDAAMIDPDFYERVRKINGWQYQIDEANAAQYRLSTGQNAKSQPAQEARIIPQSEVDRLRENIPQILDTYTNLIIKHSGEIIDSSWLPVSKEQMIEIFKSMWVNAETEDHRDAVESLWSSLSFFQEGVGSTPITPPIENVKDMPIEKMSEALGKYLPWSDRVSSDMLAIRREREAFKKENAPRH
;
A
#
# COMPACT_ATOMS: atom_id res chain seq x y z
N MET A 1 -1.65 46.31 -54.15
CA MET A 1 -3.05 45.96 -53.82
C MET A 1 -3.11 44.46 -53.70
N ALA A 2 -3.09 43.95 -52.47
CA ALA A 2 -3.06 42.52 -52.17
C ALA A 2 -4.45 42.08 -51.69
N ASP A 3 -4.93 40.98 -52.25
CA ASP A 3 -6.26 40.41 -52.08
C ASP A 3 -6.34 39.65 -50.73
N VAL A 4 -7.35 39.93 -49.94
CA VAL A 4 -7.55 39.36 -48.60
C VAL A 4 -8.41 38.10 -48.72
N GLY A 5 -7.76 36.95 -48.58
CA GLY A 5 -8.39 35.63 -48.65
C GLY A 5 -9.47 35.42 -47.58
N THR A 6 -10.64 34.97 -48.03
CA THR A 6 -11.82 34.66 -47.21
C THR A 6 -11.61 33.32 -46.48
N VAL A 7 -11.57 33.34 -45.15
CA VAL A 7 -11.44 32.13 -44.31
C VAL A 7 -12.79 31.43 -44.20
N GLN A 8 -12.88 30.19 -44.69
CA GLN A 8 -14.07 29.35 -44.58
C GLN A 8 -14.25 28.87 -43.11
N PRO A 9 -15.43 29.09 -42.48
CA PRO A 9 -15.66 28.65 -41.11
C PRO A 9 -15.83 27.12 -41.03
N SER A 10 -15.27 26.53 -39.96
CA SER A 10 -15.28 25.09 -39.70
C SER A 10 -16.70 24.50 -39.61
N LEU A 11 -16.83 23.21 -39.94
CA LEU A 11 -18.08 22.44 -39.96
C LEU A 11 -18.89 22.54 -38.65
N LYS A 12 -18.22 22.64 -37.49
CA LYS A 12 -18.89 22.86 -36.19
C LYS A 12 -19.60 24.22 -36.10
N ARG A 13 -19.00 25.28 -36.68
CA ARG A 13 -19.59 26.62 -36.71
C ARG A 13 -20.78 26.69 -37.68
N GLN A 14 -20.72 25.95 -38.79
CA GLN A 14 -21.83 25.87 -39.75
C GLN A 14 -23.04 25.11 -39.17
N PHE A 15 -22.82 24.07 -38.37
CA PHE A 15 -23.90 23.35 -37.68
C PHE A 15 -24.56 24.21 -36.59
N PHE A 16 -23.76 24.98 -35.83
CA PHE A 16 -24.27 25.87 -34.79
C PHE A 16 -25.11 27.02 -35.35
N LEU A 17 -24.68 27.62 -36.48
CA LEU A 17 -25.42 28.69 -37.15
C LEU A 17 -26.72 28.21 -37.82
N ARG A 18 -26.81 26.92 -38.18
CA ARG A 18 -28.03 26.33 -38.77
C ARG A 18 -29.12 26.02 -37.74
N GLN A 19 -28.76 25.81 -36.47
CA GLN A 19 -29.74 25.62 -35.41
C GLN A 19 -30.29 26.95 -34.88
N THR A 20 -29.44 27.99 -34.74
CA THR A 20 -29.90 29.29 -34.24
C THR A 20 -30.79 30.04 -35.25
N SER A 21 -30.69 29.74 -36.55
CA SER A 21 -31.55 30.35 -37.57
C SER A 21 -33.01 29.85 -37.54
N ARG A 22 -33.31 28.71 -36.90
CA ARG A 22 -34.70 28.25 -36.72
C ARG A 22 -35.48 28.99 -35.63
N PHE A 23 -34.79 29.74 -34.76
CA PHE A 23 -35.42 30.46 -33.65
C PHE A 23 -35.46 31.98 -33.85
N ALA A 24 -35.02 32.48 -35.02
CA ALA A 24 -34.95 33.92 -35.31
C ALA A 24 -36.32 34.60 -35.49
N GLY A 25 -37.43 33.85 -35.52
CA GLY A 25 -38.79 34.38 -35.67
C GLY A 25 -39.68 34.30 -34.43
N LEU A 26 -39.16 33.89 -33.26
CA LEU A 26 -39.96 33.74 -32.05
C LEU A 26 -40.04 35.06 -31.26
N PRO A 27 -41.23 35.42 -30.72
CA PRO A 27 -41.42 36.64 -29.95
C PRO A 27 -40.54 36.64 -28.69
N HIS A 28 -40.05 37.82 -28.32
CA HIS A 28 -38.98 38.04 -27.33
C HIS A 28 -39.19 37.38 -25.95
N GLY A 29 -40.44 37.04 -25.59
CA GLY A 29 -40.77 36.38 -24.32
C GLY A 29 -40.48 34.88 -24.25
N LEU A 30 -40.39 34.17 -25.38
CA LEU A 30 -40.15 32.70 -25.41
C LEU A 30 -38.66 32.33 -25.57
N ARG A 31 -37.77 33.33 -25.64
CA ARG A 31 -36.34 33.12 -25.85
C ARG A 31 -35.60 32.71 -24.57
N HIS A 32 -36.08 33.15 -23.41
CA HIS A 32 -35.49 32.80 -22.13
C HIS A 32 -35.73 31.32 -21.76
N ASP A 33 -36.91 30.78 -22.05
CA ASP A 33 -37.24 29.38 -21.73
C ASP A 33 -36.51 28.35 -22.61
N ALA A 34 -36.13 28.74 -23.85
CA ALA A 34 -35.40 27.85 -24.76
C ALA A 34 -33.93 27.68 -24.41
N ASP A 35 -33.29 28.73 -23.88
CA ASP A 35 -31.90 28.68 -23.43
C ASP A 35 -31.77 27.87 -22.11
N ASP A 36 -32.77 27.96 -21.22
CA ASP A 36 -32.84 27.14 -20.00
C ASP A 36 -33.14 25.66 -20.31
N ALA A 37 -34.00 25.36 -21.28
CA ALA A 37 -34.27 23.99 -21.71
C ALA A 37 -33.04 23.29 -22.36
N CYS A 38 -32.17 24.06 -23.03
CA CYS A 38 -30.94 23.54 -23.65
C CYS A 38 -29.86 23.21 -22.60
N LEU A 39 -29.79 23.99 -21.52
CA LEU A 39 -28.93 23.72 -20.37
C LEU A 39 -29.38 22.48 -19.58
N ILE A 40 -30.68 22.26 -19.44
CA ILE A 40 -31.25 21.07 -18.77
C ILE A 40 -30.98 19.79 -19.57
N PHE A 41 -31.12 19.83 -20.91
CA PHE A 41 -30.84 18.66 -21.76
C PHE A 41 -29.37 18.20 -21.70
N HIS A 42 -28.40 19.13 -21.63
CA HIS A 42 -26.99 18.78 -21.51
C HIS A 42 -26.57 18.30 -20.12
N ALA A 43 -27.30 18.65 -19.06
CA ALA A 43 -27.07 18.14 -17.71
C ALA A 43 -27.54 16.68 -17.58
N ASP A 44 -28.68 16.34 -18.20
CA ASP A 44 -29.30 15.03 -18.08
C ASP A 44 -28.53 13.93 -18.85
N GLU A 45 -28.03 14.25 -20.05
CA GLU A 45 -27.17 13.31 -20.79
C GLU A 45 -25.85 13.00 -20.07
N ARG A 46 -25.30 13.97 -19.33
CA ARG A 46 -24.07 13.77 -18.52
C ARG A 46 -24.33 12.89 -17.30
N ALA A 47 -25.47 13.05 -16.65
CA ALA A 47 -25.88 12.20 -15.53
C ALA A 47 -26.16 10.76 -15.97
N ALA A 48 -26.86 10.59 -17.10
CA ALA A 48 -27.14 9.27 -17.67
C ALA A 48 -25.87 8.52 -18.08
N MET A 49 -24.90 9.20 -18.71
CA MET A 49 -23.61 8.60 -19.08
C MET A 49 -22.77 8.18 -17.86
N MET A 50 -22.73 8.97 -16.79
CA MET A 50 -22.02 8.58 -15.56
C MET A 50 -22.66 7.36 -14.90
N THR A 51 -23.99 7.31 -14.86
CA THR A 51 -24.71 6.21 -14.20
C THR A 51 -24.57 4.89 -14.95
N PHE A 52 -24.56 4.93 -16.29
CA PHE A 52 -24.32 3.73 -17.11
C PHE A 52 -22.89 3.22 -16.96
N GLY A 53 -21.89 4.09 -17.00
CA GLY A 53 -20.47 3.72 -16.83
C GLY A 53 -20.18 3.05 -15.49
N LEU A 54 -20.73 3.58 -14.39
CA LEU A 54 -20.54 3.03 -13.04
C LEU A 54 -21.17 1.62 -12.89
N ARG A 55 -22.35 1.38 -13.47
CA ARG A 55 -23.00 0.06 -13.41
C ARG A 55 -22.23 -1.02 -14.18
N THR A 56 -21.71 -0.69 -15.36
CA THR A 56 -20.88 -1.63 -16.12
C THR A 56 -19.56 -1.96 -15.41
N LEU A 57 -18.94 -0.97 -14.76
CA LEU A 57 -17.71 -1.19 -13.99
C LEU A 57 -17.96 -2.07 -12.76
N SER A 58 -19.08 -1.89 -12.07
CA SER A 58 -19.48 -2.74 -10.94
C SER A 58 -19.67 -4.21 -11.35
N LEU A 59 -20.36 -4.47 -12.47
CA LEU A 59 -20.58 -5.84 -12.94
C LEU A 59 -19.29 -6.55 -13.38
N ILE A 60 -18.38 -5.82 -14.02
CA ILE A 60 -17.06 -6.35 -14.40
C ILE A 60 -16.23 -6.66 -13.15
N TYR A 61 -16.28 -5.79 -12.14
CA TYR A 61 -15.60 -6.01 -10.86
C TYR A 61 -16.13 -7.26 -10.15
N ASP A 62 -17.45 -7.42 -10.05
CA ASP A 62 -18.06 -8.59 -9.41
C ASP A 62 -17.74 -9.91 -10.12
N LEU A 63 -17.71 -9.90 -11.47
CA LEU A 63 -17.38 -11.08 -12.27
C LEU A 63 -15.92 -11.51 -12.07
N LEU A 64 -15.01 -10.53 -12.00
CA LEU A 64 -13.60 -10.75 -11.71
C LEU A 64 -13.43 -11.28 -10.29
N CYS A 65 -14.09 -10.69 -9.29
CA CYS A 65 -14.04 -11.15 -7.90
C CYS A 65 -14.48 -12.61 -7.75
N ARG A 66 -15.59 -13.02 -8.40
CA ARG A 66 -16.05 -14.43 -8.34
C ARG A 66 -15.06 -15.40 -8.97
N HIS A 67 -14.47 -15.05 -10.11
CA HIS A 67 -13.49 -15.91 -10.77
C HIS A 67 -12.21 -16.08 -9.93
N PHE A 68 -11.74 -14.99 -9.30
CA PHE A 68 -10.58 -15.05 -8.40
C PHE A 68 -10.86 -15.83 -7.11
N GLN A 69 -12.09 -15.79 -6.59
CA GLN A 69 -12.47 -16.52 -5.39
C GLN A 69 -12.53 -18.04 -5.63
N GLN A 70 -13.04 -18.48 -6.79
CA GLN A 70 -13.13 -19.89 -7.16
C GLN A 70 -11.76 -20.58 -7.33
N VAL A 71 -10.71 -19.85 -7.72
CA VAL A 71 -9.34 -20.37 -7.83
C VAL A 71 -8.68 -20.55 -6.45
N ARG A 72 -9.17 -19.87 -5.42
CA ARG A 72 -8.54 -19.82 -4.09
C ARG A 72 -8.87 -21.03 -3.20
N GLU A 73 -9.97 -21.75 -3.46
CA GLU A 73 -10.49 -22.80 -2.57
C GLU A 73 -9.87 -24.19 -2.75
N GLN A 74 -8.99 -24.40 -3.74
CA GLN A 74 -8.39 -25.73 -3.99
C GLN A 74 -6.92 -25.89 -3.55
N SER A 75 -6.32 -24.93 -2.84
CA SER A 75 -4.93 -25.07 -2.39
C SER A 75 -4.86 -25.46 -0.91
N MET A 76 -4.12 -26.52 -0.60
CA MET A 76 -3.70 -26.88 0.76
C MET A 76 -3.09 -25.68 1.51
N PRO A 77 -3.09 -25.68 2.86
CA PRO A 77 -2.49 -24.60 3.64
C PRO A 77 -1.00 -24.46 3.29
N LYS A 78 -0.67 -23.36 2.59
CA LYS A 78 0.70 -23.01 2.26
C LYS A 78 1.26 -22.10 3.34
N LEU A 79 2.41 -22.47 3.90
CA LEU A 79 3.12 -21.64 4.87
C LEU A 79 3.98 -20.62 4.12
N ILE A 80 3.89 -19.35 4.52
CA ILE A 80 4.80 -18.30 4.08
C ILE A 80 5.92 -18.21 5.12
N LEU A 81 7.16 -18.45 4.69
CA LEU A 81 8.37 -18.49 5.52
C LEU A 81 9.40 -17.51 4.96
N ASP A 82 10.08 -16.79 5.84
CA ASP A 82 11.20 -15.92 5.47
C ASP A 82 12.52 -16.70 5.40
N CYS A 83 13.53 -16.13 4.72
CA CYS A 83 14.91 -16.68 4.67
C CYS A 83 15.51 -17.07 6.02
N ARG A 84 15.03 -16.50 7.14
CA ARG A 84 15.52 -16.80 8.49
C ARG A 84 15.00 -18.13 9.04
N ALA A 85 13.82 -18.56 8.60
CA ALA A 85 13.17 -19.78 9.10
C ALA A 85 13.57 -21.04 8.31
N ILE A 86 14.07 -20.87 7.08
CA ILE A 86 14.32 -21.96 6.14
C ILE A 86 15.63 -21.76 5.40
N SER A 87 16.40 -22.84 5.25
CA SER A 87 17.64 -22.82 4.48
C SER A 87 17.53 -23.75 3.28
N LEU A 88 17.17 -23.19 2.13
CA LEU A 88 17.12 -23.89 0.85
C LEU A 88 18.30 -23.49 -0.02
N SER A 89 19.13 -24.47 -0.39
CA SER A 89 20.09 -24.30 -1.49
C SER A 89 19.37 -24.05 -2.81
N HIS A 90 20.06 -23.45 -3.78
CA HIS A 90 19.52 -23.18 -5.12
C HIS A 90 18.93 -24.44 -5.78
N ASP A 91 19.66 -25.56 -5.78
CA ASP A 91 19.20 -26.81 -6.39
C ASP A 91 17.91 -27.34 -5.73
N GLN A 92 17.83 -27.27 -4.40
CA GLN A 92 16.62 -27.67 -3.66
C GLN A 92 15.44 -26.75 -3.99
N MET A 93 15.67 -25.44 -4.02
CA MET A 93 14.68 -24.44 -4.40
C MET A 93 14.14 -24.73 -5.81
N VAL A 94 15.01 -24.95 -6.78
CA VAL A 94 14.63 -25.25 -8.17
C VAL A 94 13.83 -26.55 -8.25
N ASN A 95 14.26 -27.60 -7.56
CA ASN A 95 13.57 -28.90 -7.55
C ASN A 95 12.17 -28.81 -6.92
N LEU A 96 12.04 -28.11 -5.79
CA LEU A 96 10.75 -27.89 -5.12
C LEU A 96 9.80 -27.03 -5.96
N ARG A 97 10.33 -26.05 -6.70
CA ARG A 97 9.50 -25.23 -7.58
C ARG A 97 9.02 -26.03 -8.80
N LYS A 98 9.90 -26.84 -9.40
CA LYS A 98 9.54 -27.72 -10.53
C LYS A 98 8.50 -28.77 -10.15
N SER A 99 8.51 -29.25 -8.91
CA SER A 99 7.48 -30.18 -8.40
C SER A 99 6.19 -29.49 -7.95
N GLY A 100 6.13 -28.16 -7.96
CA GLY A 100 4.95 -27.38 -7.57
C GLY A 100 4.75 -27.21 -6.06
N HIS A 101 5.72 -27.64 -5.25
CA HIS A 101 5.67 -27.59 -3.79
C HIS A 101 6.23 -26.30 -3.18
N LEU A 102 6.90 -25.48 -3.99
CA LEU A 102 7.44 -24.19 -3.58
C LEU A 102 6.99 -23.10 -4.56
N ASN A 103 6.43 -22.04 -4.02
CA ASN A 103 6.35 -20.74 -4.67
C ASN A 103 7.38 -19.80 -4.03
N LEU A 104 8.29 -19.29 -4.85
CA LEU A 104 9.22 -18.26 -4.42
C LEU A 104 8.58 -16.88 -4.68
N GLY A 105 8.62 -16.02 -3.68
CA GLY A 105 8.16 -14.64 -3.73
C GLY A 105 9.27 -13.67 -3.34
N ILE A 106 9.13 -12.42 -3.76
CA ILE A 106 9.97 -11.31 -3.34
C ILE A 106 9.09 -10.07 -3.22
N ASP A 107 9.40 -9.19 -2.26
CA ASP A 107 8.70 -7.93 -2.15
C ASP A 107 8.89 -7.06 -3.40
N ASN A 108 7.81 -6.43 -3.87
CA ASN A 108 7.85 -5.66 -5.13
C ASN A 108 8.81 -4.46 -5.06
N SER A 109 8.96 -3.84 -3.88
CA SER A 109 9.87 -2.71 -3.69
C SER A 109 11.32 -3.18 -3.71
N LEU A 110 11.61 -4.31 -3.06
CA LEU A 110 12.94 -4.93 -3.07
C LEU A 110 13.32 -5.43 -4.47
N ALA A 111 12.38 -6.04 -5.20
CA ALA A 111 12.60 -6.46 -6.58
C ALA A 111 12.95 -5.27 -7.49
N ALA A 112 12.30 -4.11 -7.29
CA ALA A 112 12.62 -2.89 -8.01
C ALA A 112 14.01 -2.35 -7.65
N GLN A 113 14.41 -2.40 -6.37
CA GLN A 113 15.76 -2.01 -5.92
C GLN A 113 16.84 -2.92 -6.52
N ILE A 114 16.66 -4.25 -6.45
CA ILE A 114 17.61 -5.22 -7.03
C ILE A 114 17.79 -4.99 -8.55
N SER A 115 16.69 -4.64 -9.23
CA SER A 115 16.71 -4.35 -10.67
C SER A 115 17.38 -3.01 -11.00
N ALA A 116 17.40 -2.07 -10.05
CA ALA A 116 18.03 -0.77 -10.18
C ALA A 116 19.52 -0.77 -9.81
N GLU A 117 19.91 -1.48 -8.75
CA GLU A 117 21.23 -1.38 -8.11
C GLU A 117 22.35 -2.21 -8.77
N ARG A 118 22.21 -2.64 -10.04
CA ARG A 118 23.13 -3.59 -10.73
C ARG A 118 23.35 -4.92 -9.98
N LEU A 119 22.58 -5.20 -8.93
CA LEU A 119 22.55 -6.49 -8.24
C LEU A 119 21.79 -7.56 -9.04
N GLY A 120 20.98 -7.12 -10.01
CA GLY A 120 20.27 -7.96 -10.97
C GLY A 120 21.20 -8.89 -11.75
N SER A 121 20.65 -10.04 -12.14
CA SER A 121 21.31 -10.97 -13.05
C SER A 121 21.74 -10.26 -14.35
N LYS A 122 22.99 -10.50 -14.78
CA LYS A 122 23.58 -9.90 -15.98
C LYS A 122 22.86 -10.30 -17.27
N THR A 123 21.98 -11.30 -17.24
CA THR A 123 21.43 -11.94 -18.44
C THR A 123 19.99 -11.54 -18.79
N THR A 124 19.34 -10.65 -18.03
CA THR A 124 17.91 -10.35 -18.26
C THR A 124 17.65 -8.99 -18.91
N THR A 125 16.96 -9.01 -20.05
CA THR A 125 16.38 -7.85 -20.75
C THR A 125 15.30 -7.12 -19.92
N ALA A 126 14.97 -7.65 -18.75
CA ALA A 126 13.96 -7.15 -17.82
C ALA A 126 14.19 -5.68 -17.40
N SER A 127 15.46 -5.28 -17.20
CA SER A 127 15.78 -3.90 -16.81
C SER A 127 15.40 -2.89 -17.90
N GLU A 128 15.65 -3.23 -19.16
CA GLU A 128 15.28 -2.36 -20.30
C GLU A 128 13.77 -2.32 -20.52
N ALA A 129 13.08 -3.47 -20.39
CA ALA A 129 11.63 -3.50 -20.41
C ALA A 129 11.02 -2.63 -19.32
N HIS A 130 11.58 -2.67 -18.10
CA HIS A 130 11.10 -1.84 -16.99
C HIS A 130 11.26 -0.34 -17.26
N LYS A 131 12.38 0.09 -17.87
CA LYS A 131 12.59 1.49 -18.31
C LYS A 131 11.59 1.89 -19.39
N PHE A 132 11.38 1.02 -20.38
CA PHE A 132 10.40 1.26 -21.44
C PHE A 132 9.00 1.45 -20.88
N TRP A 133 8.53 0.57 -19.99
CA TRP A 133 7.19 0.68 -19.40
C TRP A 133 7.03 1.89 -18.48
N ARG A 134 8.10 2.30 -17.77
CA ARG A 134 8.09 3.57 -17.03
C ARG A 134 7.94 4.78 -17.96
N LEU A 135 8.66 4.77 -19.09
CA LEU A 135 8.53 5.82 -20.10
C LEU A 135 7.13 5.82 -20.74
N ALA A 136 6.57 4.65 -21.02
CA ALA A 136 5.21 4.51 -21.54
C ALA A 136 4.17 5.06 -20.55
N ALA A 137 4.26 4.71 -19.26
CA ALA A 137 3.38 5.25 -18.23
C ALA A 137 3.46 6.77 -18.12
N LEU A 138 4.67 7.33 -18.18
CA LEU A 138 4.89 8.78 -18.21
C LEU A 138 4.26 9.42 -19.46
N GLY A 139 4.40 8.77 -20.63
CA GLY A 139 3.79 9.20 -21.88
C GLY A 139 2.26 9.23 -21.81
N VAL A 140 1.63 8.21 -21.23
CA VAL A 140 0.17 8.18 -21.02
C VAL A 140 -0.29 9.31 -20.09
N ALA A 141 0.42 9.53 -18.97
CA ALA A 141 0.12 10.63 -18.06
C ALA A 141 0.25 12.00 -18.73
N ALA A 142 1.37 12.24 -19.43
CA ALA A 142 1.62 13.49 -20.15
C ALA A 142 0.60 13.74 -21.27
N TYR A 143 0.20 12.69 -22.00
CA TYR A 143 -0.85 12.80 -23.02
C TYR A 143 -2.23 13.10 -22.42
N GLY A 144 -2.55 12.51 -21.27
CA GLY A 144 -3.78 12.85 -20.53
C GLY A 144 -3.81 14.31 -20.07
N ILE A 145 -2.67 14.83 -19.59
CA ILE A 145 -2.50 16.26 -19.26
C ILE A 145 -2.71 17.11 -20.51
N TYR A 146 -2.06 16.78 -21.63
CA TYR A 146 -2.25 17.51 -22.88
C TYR A 146 -3.72 17.57 -23.32
N LEU A 147 -4.43 16.43 -23.31
CA LEU A 147 -5.85 16.36 -23.66
C LEU A 147 -6.76 17.15 -22.71
N SER A 148 -6.33 17.35 -21.45
CA SER A 148 -7.05 18.17 -20.49
C SER A 148 -7.09 19.65 -20.87
N PHE A 149 -6.04 20.16 -21.55
CA PHE A 149 -5.97 21.53 -22.04
C PHE A 149 -6.60 21.71 -23.44
N THR A 150 -6.57 20.69 -24.30
CA THR A 150 -7.05 20.80 -25.69
C THR A 150 -8.47 20.27 -25.93
N SER A 151 -9.01 19.46 -25.01
CA SER A 151 -10.34 18.83 -25.15
C SER A 151 -11.19 19.03 -23.90
N HIS A 152 -11.10 18.13 -22.92
CA HIS A 152 -11.91 18.16 -21.70
C HIS A 152 -11.03 17.87 -20.49
N TRP A 153 -11.22 18.63 -19.40
CA TRP A 153 -10.35 18.56 -18.23
C TRP A 153 -10.26 17.17 -17.59
N TRP A 154 -11.31 16.34 -17.68
CA TRP A 154 -11.37 15.00 -17.09
C TRP A 154 -10.43 13.98 -17.76
N TRP A 155 -9.89 14.26 -18.95
CA TRP A 155 -8.86 13.41 -19.59
C TRP A 155 -7.59 13.28 -18.74
N PHE A 156 -7.32 14.27 -17.88
CA PHE A 156 -6.26 14.20 -16.89
C PHE A 156 -6.43 12.99 -15.94
N ILE A 157 -7.66 12.75 -15.47
CA ILE A 157 -7.99 11.65 -14.55
C ILE A 157 -7.75 10.30 -15.26
N VAL A 158 -8.20 10.17 -16.50
CA VAL A 158 -7.99 8.94 -17.30
C VAL A 158 -6.50 8.69 -17.52
N GLY A 159 -5.72 9.73 -17.82
CA GLY A 159 -4.27 9.63 -17.99
C GLY A 159 -3.57 9.13 -16.73
N ILE A 160 -3.94 9.66 -15.55
CA ILE A 160 -3.39 9.20 -14.26
C ILE A 160 -3.75 7.74 -14.01
N ILE A 161 -5.03 7.36 -14.15
CA ILE A 161 -5.48 5.99 -13.91
C ILE A 161 -4.75 5.02 -14.85
N GLY A 162 -4.63 5.36 -16.12
CA GLY A 162 -3.87 4.56 -17.11
C GLY A 162 -2.40 4.39 -16.70
N ALA A 163 -1.73 5.47 -16.29
CA ALA A 163 -0.35 5.41 -15.84
C ALA A 163 -0.17 4.56 -14.56
N LEU A 164 -1.14 4.61 -13.63
CA LEU A 164 -1.14 3.77 -12.42
C LEU A 164 -1.30 2.28 -12.76
N ILE A 165 -2.20 1.94 -13.69
CA ILE A 165 -2.41 0.55 -14.14
C ILE A 165 -1.13 0.01 -14.79
N ILE A 166 -0.50 0.77 -15.69
CA ILE A 166 0.76 0.38 -16.34
C ILE A 166 1.86 0.20 -15.29
N SER A 167 1.97 1.12 -14.33
CA SER A 167 2.99 1.05 -13.28
C SER A 167 2.82 -0.20 -12.41
N LYS A 168 1.59 -0.53 -12.00
CA LYS A 168 1.30 -1.76 -11.23
C LYS A 168 1.58 -3.03 -12.04
N ALA A 169 1.22 -3.05 -13.32
CA ALA A 169 1.51 -4.18 -14.20
C ALA A 169 3.02 -4.39 -14.37
N ASN A 170 3.78 -3.30 -14.53
CA ASN A 170 5.24 -3.34 -14.65
C ASN A 170 5.92 -3.83 -13.37
N GLN A 171 5.47 -3.38 -12.19
CA GLN A 171 5.98 -3.87 -10.89
C GLN A 171 5.77 -5.38 -10.73
N LYS A 172 4.59 -5.88 -11.09
CA LYS A 172 4.28 -7.33 -11.05
C LYS A 172 5.16 -8.13 -12.00
N GLY A 173 5.39 -7.61 -13.21
CA GLY A 173 6.28 -8.23 -14.20
C GLY A 173 7.73 -8.27 -13.70
N ASN A 174 8.19 -7.22 -13.01
CA ASN A 174 9.54 -7.14 -12.50
C ASN A 174 9.84 -8.20 -11.42
N ALA A 175 8.92 -8.40 -10.48
CA ALA A 175 9.04 -9.48 -9.50
C ALA A 175 9.12 -10.85 -10.18
N GLY A 176 8.31 -11.09 -11.21
CA GLY A 176 8.37 -12.30 -12.04
C GLY A 176 9.74 -12.51 -12.69
N ASN A 177 10.29 -11.47 -13.32
CA ASN A 177 11.61 -11.53 -13.96
C ASN A 177 12.74 -11.81 -12.97
N VAL A 178 12.68 -11.23 -11.77
CA VAL A 178 13.62 -11.49 -10.68
C VAL A 178 13.53 -12.95 -10.23
N LEU A 179 12.31 -13.50 -10.15
CA LEU A 179 12.10 -14.91 -9.82
C LEU A 179 12.63 -15.84 -10.90
N ASP A 180 12.45 -15.51 -12.18
CA ASP A 180 12.98 -16.29 -13.31
C ASP A 180 14.51 -16.23 -13.35
N ALA A 181 15.10 -15.06 -13.08
CA ALA A 181 16.55 -14.91 -12.93
C ALA A 181 17.09 -15.79 -11.80
N ALA A 182 16.40 -15.86 -10.66
CA ALA A 182 16.79 -16.73 -9.54
C ALA A 182 16.70 -18.21 -9.87
N MET A 183 15.82 -18.61 -10.80
CA MET A 183 15.76 -20.00 -11.27
C MET A 183 16.95 -20.39 -12.15
N ILE A 184 17.56 -19.43 -12.84
CA ILE A 184 18.62 -19.66 -13.83
C ILE A 184 20.02 -19.41 -13.23
N ASP A 185 20.16 -18.39 -12.39
CA ASP A 185 21.45 -17.93 -11.84
C ASP A 185 21.55 -18.27 -10.33
N PRO A 186 22.33 -19.32 -9.96
CA PRO A 186 22.52 -19.73 -8.58
C PRO A 186 23.15 -18.64 -7.71
N ASP A 187 24.13 -17.92 -8.26
CA ASP A 187 24.83 -16.87 -7.53
C ASP A 187 23.88 -15.71 -7.23
N PHE A 188 23.00 -15.37 -8.16
CA PHE A 188 21.97 -14.36 -7.95
C PHE A 188 21.00 -14.75 -6.84
N TYR A 189 20.50 -15.99 -6.86
CA TYR A 189 19.64 -16.50 -5.79
C TYR A 189 20.31 -16.38 -4.42
N GLU A 190 21.57 -16.81 -4.29
CA GLU A 190 22.30 -16.75 -3.01
C GLU A 190 22.62 -15.31 -2.58
N ARG A 191 22.88 -14.37 -3.50
CA ARG A 191 23.03 -12.95 -3.16
C ARG A 191 21.76 -12.36 -2.56
N VAL A 192 20.61 -12.60 -3.20
CA VAL A 192 19.31 -12.10 -2.70
C VAL A 192 18.91 -12.82 -1.40
N ARG A 193 19.29 -14.09 -1.26
CA ARG A 193 19.09 -14.84 -0.02
C ARG A 193 19.87 -14.26 1.15
N LYS A 194 21.14 -13.86 0.95
CA LYS A 194 21.99 -13.23 1.98
C LYS A 194 21.39 -11.95 2.57
N ILE A 195 20.65 -11.18 1.77
CA ILE A 195 19.93 -9.98 2.23
C ILE A 195 18.51 -10.28 2.73
N ASN A 196 18.15 -11.55 2.94
CA ASN A 196 16.82 -12.01 3.34
C ASN A 196 15.69 -11.56 2.39
N GLY A 197 15.98 -11.44 1.09
CA GLY A 197 15.01 -10.90 0.13
C GLY A 197 13.93 -11.88 -0.33
N TRP A 198 14.08 -13.17 -0.07
CA TRP A 198 13.14 -14.19 -0.54
C TRP A 198 12.07 -14.53 0.51
N GLN A 199 10.85 -14.70 0.03
CA GLN A 199 9.72 -15.26 0.75
C GLN A 199 9.40 -16.63 0.15
N TYR A 200 9.39 -17.67 0.98
CA TYR A 200 9.14 -19.04 0.54
C TYR A 200 7.72 -19.42 0.92
N GLN A 201 6.90 -19.74 -0.06
CA GLN A 201 5.59 -20.31 0.14
C GLN A 201 5.65 -21.82 -0.12
N ILE A 202 5.69 -22.63 0.94
CA ILE A 202 5.89 -24.09 0.85
C ILE A 202 4.74 -24.83 1.53
N ASP A 203 4.41 -26.00 1.00
CA ASP A 203 3.47 -26.93 1.65
C ASP A 203 4.01 -27.40 3.01
N GLU A 204 3.15 -27.42 4.04
CA GLU A 204 3.56 -27.74 5.41
C GLU A 204 4.28 -29.09 5.57
N ALA A 205 3.83 -30.10 4.82
CA ALA A 205 4.44 -31.44 4.82
C ALA A 205 5.91 -31.42 4.36
N ASN A 206 6.25 -30.56 3.39
CA ASN A 206 7.60 -30.45 2.84
C ASN A 206 8.48 -29.48 3.64
N ALA A 207 7.86 -28.44 4.22
CA ALA A 207 8.57 -27.40 4.98
C ALA A 207 9.36 -27.97 6.16
N ALA A 208 8.87 -29.03 6.81
CA ALA A 208 9.52 -29.63 7.98
C ALA A 208 10.97 -30.10 7.73
N GLN A 209 11.28 -30.53 6.50
CA GLN A 209 12.61 -31.05 6.14
C GLN A 209 13.67 -29.96 5.96
N TYR A 210 13.24 -28.74 5.63
CA TYR A 210 14.12 -27.62 5.29
C TYR A 210 14.11 -26.50 6.32
N ARG A 211 13.17 -26.56 7.27
CA ARG A 211 13.22 -25.72 8.47
C ARG A 211 14.62 -25.87 9.02
N LEU A 212 15.31 -24.74 9.11
CA LEU A 212 16.51 -24.73 9.91
C LEU A 212 16.08 -25.28 11.26
N SER A 213 16.79 -26.29 11.77
CA SER A 213 16.89 -26.43 13.21
C SER A 213 17.61 -25.16 13.67
N THR A 214 16.92 -24.02 13.63
CA THR A 214 17.09 -23.04 14.68
C THR A 214 17.08 -23.89 15.91
N GLY A 215 18.26 -24.11 16.47
CA GLY A 215 18.37 -24.74 17.76
C GLY A 215 17.42 -24.01 18.69
N GLN A 216 17.30 -24.54 19.90
CA GLN A 216 16.64 -23.90 21.02
C GLN A 216 17.15 -22.46 21.35
N ASN A 217 17.91 -21.81 20.46
CA ASN A 217 18.46 -20.46 20.48
C ASN A 217 17.95 -19.51 19.36
N ALA A 218 16.93 -19.89 18.58
CA ALA A 218 15.81 -18.96 18.56
C ALA A 218 15.16 -19.19 19.93
N LYS A 219 15.55 -18.46 20.98
CA LYS A 219 14.75 -17.27 21.30
C LYS A 219 13.78 -16.97 20.15
N SER A 220 12.69 -17.75 20.10
CA SER A 220 11.46 -17.17 20.57
C SER A 220 11.82 -15.92 21.38
N GLN A 221 11.71 -14.76 20.73
CA GLN A 221 10.94 -13.69 21.34
C GLN A 221 9.93 -14.43 22.21
N PRO A 222 10.17 -14.51 23.54
CA PRO A 222 9.57 -15.54 24.38
C PRO A 222 8.15 -15.55 23.92
N ALA A 223 7.64 -16.70 23.44
CA ALA A 223 6.22 -16.85 23.26
C ALA A 223 5.70 -16.27 24.55
N GLN A 224 5.18 -15.05 24.50
CA GLN A 224 4.94 -14.23 25.68
C GLN A 224 4.04 -15.17 26.42
N GLU A 225 4.59 -15.79 27.45
CA GLU A 225 3.97 -16.91 28.13
C GLU A 225 2.86 -16.20 28.83
N ALA A 226 1.71 -16.09 28.14
CA ALA A 226 0.90 -14.87 28.10
C ALA A 226 0.79 -14.41 29.52
N ARG A 227 1.61 -13.40 29.88
CA ARG A 227 1.98 -13.21 31.29
C ARG A 227 0.66 -12.94 31.94
N ILE A 228 0.14 -13.93 32.68
CA ILE A 228 -1.25 -13.89 33.11
C ILE A 228 -1.28 -12.74 34.08
N ILE A 229 -1.73 -11.58 33.60
CA ILE A 229 -1.81 -10.37 34.39
C ILE A 229 -2.79 -10.75 35.51
N PRO A 230 -2.37 -10.76 36.78
CA PRO A 230 -3.25 -11.10 37.86
C PRO A 230 -4.52 -10.25 37.76
N GLN A 231 -5.69 -10.85 37.99
CA GLN A 231 -6.97 -10.14 37.83
C GLN A 231 -7.02 -8.83 38.64
N SER A 232 -6.39 -8.81 39.82
CA SER A 232 -6.26 -7.61 40.66
C SER A 232 -5.46 -6.47 40.00
N GLU A 233 -4.53 -6.78 39.10
CA GLU A 233 -3.79 -5.80 38.32
C GLU A 233 -4.65 -5.30 37.14
N VAL A 234 -5.45 -6.17 36.51
CA VAL A 234 -6.43 -5.77 35.49
C VAL A 234 -7.46 -4.80 36.06
N ASP A 235 -7.96 -5.05 37.28
CA ASP A 235 -8.94 -4.18 37.93
C ASP A 235 -8.33 -2.81 38.26
N ARG A 236 -7.08 -2.77 38.74
CA ARG A 236 -6.34 -1.52 38.94
C ARG A 236 -6.10 -0.76 37.64
N LEU A 237 -5.81 -1.45 36.54
CA LEU A 237 -5.66 -0.81 35.23
C LEU A 237 -6.97 -0.14 34.81
N ARG A 238 -8.10 -0.83 34.97
CA ARG A 238 -9.44 -0.33 34.61
C ARG A 238 -9.81 0.96 35.33
N GLU A 239 -9.55 1.04 36.63
CA GLU A 239 -9.81 2.25 37.43
C GLU A 239 -8.99 3.46 36.96
N ASN A 240 -7.80 3.22 36.39
CA ASN A 240 -6.85 4.26 35.99
C ASN A 240 -6.81 4.53 34.47
N ILE A 241 -7.67 3.89 33.67
CA ILE A 241 -7.68 4.03 32.19
C ILE A 241 -7.67 5.52 31.75
N PRO A 242 -8.53 6.41 32.29
CA PRO A 242 -8.55 7.81 31.84
C PRO A 242 -7.20 8.51 32.02
N GLN A 243 -6.54 8.31 33.16
CA GLN A 243 -5.25 8.93 33.45
C GLN A 243 -4.11 8.34 32.60
N ILE A 244 -4.14 7.02 32.38
CA ILE A 244 -3.18 6.32 31.52
C ILE A 244 -3.29 6.84 30.09
N LEU A 245 -4.51 6.96 29.56
CA LEU A 245 -4.76 7.44 28.20
C LEU A 245 -4.40 8.91 28.02
N ASP A 246 -4.72 9.77 29.00
CA ASP A 246 -4.31 11.18 28.97
C ASP A 246 -2.77 11.29 28.93
N THR A 247 -2.06 10.54 29.77
CA THR A 247 -0.59 10.52 29.77
C THR A 247 -0.04 10.02 28.43
N TYR A 248 -0.59 8.91 27.90
CA TYR A 248 -0.17 8.32 26.64
C TYR A 248 -0.41 9.22 25.43
N THR A 249 -1.58 9.85 25.34
CA THR A 249 -1.93 10.75 24.24
C THR A 249 -1.09 12.03 24.28
N ASN A 250 -0.83 12.59 25.46
CA ASN A 250 0.09 13.71 25.63
C ASN A 250 1.52 13.36 25.18
N LEU A 251 1.98 12.13 25.43
CA LEU A 251 3.27 11.65 24.93
C LEU A 251 3.32 11.60 23.40
N ILE A 252 2.30 11.03 22.74
CA ILE A 252 2.23 10.97 21.27
C ILE A 252 2.18 12.37 20.67
N ILE A 253 1.35 13.26 21.21
CA ILE A 253 1.20 14.63 20.71
C ILE A 253 2.53 15.38 20.81
N LYS A 254 3.22 15.24 21.94
CA LYS A 254 4.50 15.92 22.18
C LYS A 254 5.64 15.37 21.32
N HIS A 255 5.66 14.07 21.05
CA HIS A 255 6.74 13.37 20.38
C HIS A 255 6.26 12.71 19.08
N SER A 256 5.47 13.43 18.29
CA SER A 256 4.85 12.91 17.07
C SER A 256 5.92 12.51 16.04
N GLY A 257 5.96 11.21 15.71
CA GLY A 257 6.89 10.65 14.74
C GLY A 257 8.30 10.33 15.27
N GLU A 258 8.58 10.63 16.53
CA GLU A 258 9.85 10.27 17.18
C GLU A 258 9.81 8.81 17.68
N ILE A 259 10.97 8.16 17.73
CA ILE A 259 11.10 6.85 18.37
C ILE A 259 11.50 7.07 19.82
N ILE A 260 10.68 6.58 20.75
CA ILE A 260 10.77 6.86 22.18
C ILE A 260 11.08 5.56 22.92
N ASP A 261 11.71 5.65 24.09
CA ASP A 261 11.92 4.46 24.91
C ASP A 261 10.61 3.93 25.51
N SER A 262 10.46 2.61 25.56
CA SER A 262 9.28 1.96 26.15
C SER A 262 9.07 2.27 27.64
N SER A 263 10.13 2.65 28.38
CA SER A 263 10.03 3.08 29.78
C SER A 263 9.24 4.39 29.97
N TRP A 264 8.97 5.14 28.91
CA TRP A 264 8.17 6.36 28.96
C TRP A 264 6.67 6.07 28.96
N LEU A 265 6.24 4.85 28.62
CA LEU A 265 4.84 4.50 28.65
C LEU A 265 4.29 4.53 30.09
N PRO A 266 3.04 4.98 30.29
CA PRO A 266 2.42 5.01 31.62
C PRO A 266 2.24 3.61 32.24
N VAL A 267 2.16 2.58 31.40
CA VAL A 267 2.12 1.16 31.77
C VAL A 267 2.92 0.36 30.74
N SER A 268 3.15 -0.94 30.99
CA SER A 268 3.85 -1.78 30.00
C SER A 268 3.12 -1.80 28.65
N LYS A 269 3.86 -2.12 27.58
CA LYS A 269 3.33 -2.14 26.23
C LYS A 269 2.18 -3.15 26.09
N GLU A 270 2.32 -4.29 26.75
CA GLU A 270 1.31 -5.35 26.82
C GLU A 270 0.04 -4.86 27.53
N GLN A 271 0.18 -4.11 28.61
CA GLN A 271 -0.96 -3.52 29.32
C GLN A 271 -1.66 -2.45 28.49
N MET A 272 -0.91 -1.62 27.75
CA MET A 272 -1.50 -0.68 26.80
C MET A 272 -2.33 -1.39 25.72
N ILE A 273 -1.84 -2.52 25.20
CA ILE A 273 -2.56 -3.34 24.22
C ILE A 273 -3.89 -3.84 24.79
N GLU A 274 -3.91 -4.35 26.02
CA GLU A 274 -5.14 -4.79 26.68
C GLU A 274 -6.13 -3.65 26.94
N ILE A 275 -5.62 -2.45 27.29
CA ILE A 275 -6.45 -1.24 27.40
C ILE A 275 -7.10 -0.93 26.05
N PHE A 276 -6.34 -0.96 24.94
CA PHE A 276 -6.90 -0.69 23.61
C PHE A 276 -7.89 -1.75 23.15
N LYS A 277 -7.66 -3.03 23.42
CA LYS A 277 -8.65 -4.11 23.16
C LYS A 277 -9.97 -3.83 23.88
N SER A 278 -9.90 -3.48 25.17
CA SER A 278 -11.07 -3.12 25.96
C SER A 278 -11.80 -1.90 25.40
N MET A 279 -11.08 -0.83 25.06
CA MET A 279 -11.67 0.36 24.46
C MET A 279 -12.33 0.07 23.12
N TRP A 280 -11.71 -0.76 22.28
CA TRP A 280 -12.22 -1.11 20.96
C TRP A 280 -13.54 -1.89 21.05
N VAL A 281 -13.64 -2.84 22.00
CA VAL A 281 -14.88 -3.61 22.23
C VAL A 281 -15.99 -2.72 22.79
N ASN A 282 -15.66 -1.78 23.67
CA ASN A 282 -16.63 -0.87 24.29
C ASN A 282 -16.95 0.36 23.40
N ALA A 283 -16.30 0.52 22.25
CA ALA A 283 -16.57 1.62 21.34
C ALA A 283 -17.93 1.46 20.66
N GLU A 284 -18.79 2.47 20.86
CA GLU A 284 -20.15 2.53 20.31
C GLU A 284 -20.19 2.77 18.80
N THR A 285 -19.20 3.49 18.26
CA THR A 285 -19.14 3.91 16.85
C THR A 285 -17.88 3.38 16.17
N GLU A 286 -17.94 3.28 14.83
CA GLU A 286 -16.78 2.93 14.01
C GLU A 286 -15.66 3.98 14.13
N ASP A 287 -16.01 5.26 14.17
CA ASP A 287 -15.03 6.36 14.36
C ASP A 287 -14.23 6.21 15.67
N HIS A 288 -14.88 5.81 16.76
CA HIS A 288 -14.18 5.55 18.03
C HIS A 288 -13.26 4.33 17.92
N ARG A 289 -13.64 3.28 17.18
CA ARG A 289 -12.78 2.13 16.92
C ARG A 289 -11.55 2.54 16.11
N ASP A 290 -11.74 3.29 15.03
CA ASP A 290 -10.65 3.77 14.18
C ASP A 290 -9.66 4.68 14.95
N ALA A 291 -10.17 5.50 15.86
CA ALA A 291 -9.34 6.29 16.77
C ALA A 291 -8.49 5.40 17.69
N VAL A 292 -9.10 4.37 18.29
CA VAL A 292 -8.38 3.39 19.12
C VAL A 292 -7.35 2.61 18.29
N GLU A 293 -7.68 2.20 17.06
CA GLU A 293 -6.76 1.48 16.18
C GLU A 293 -5.54 2.34 15.79
N SER A 294 -5.75 3.65 15.63
CA SER A 294 -4.69 4.62 15.38
C SER A 294 -3.77 4.77 16.58
N LEU A 295 -4.33 4.91 17.79
CA LEU A 295 -3.57 4.94 19.04
C LEU A 295 -2.78 3.65 19.26
N TRP A 296 -3.41 2.49 19.04
CA TRP A 296 -2.77 1.19 19.16
C TRP A 296 -1.58 1.05 18.19
N SER A 297 -1.73 1.50 16.94
CA SER A 297 -0.65 1.48 15.95
C SER A 297 0.56 2.31 16.41
N SER A 298 0.33 3.43 17.08
CA SER A 298 1.40 4.32 17.58
C SER A 298 2.27 3.67 18.67
N LEU A 299 1.86 2.56 19.29
CA LEU A 299 2.72 1.80 20.19
C LEU A 299 4.01 1.33 19.51
N SER A 300 4.03 1.16 18.18
CA SER A 300 5.24 0.74 17.47
C SER A 300 6.40 1.73 17.60
N PHE A 301 6.16 2.99 17.97
CA PHE A 301 7.21 3.98 18.16
C PHE A 301 7.92 3.89 19.53
N PHE A 302 7.39 3.09 20.46
CA PHE A 302 7.97 2.89 21.79
C PHE A 302 8.87 1.65 21.78
N GLN A 303 10.18 1.82 21.78
CA GLN A 303 11.18 0.77 21.60
C GLN A 303 12.06 0.62 22.83
N GLU A 304 12.39 -0.62 23.22
CA GLU A 304 13.26 -0.87 24.37
C GLU A 304 14.72 -0.50 24.05
N GLY A 305 15.37 0.24 24.96
CA GLY A 305 16.79 0.58 24.88
C GLY A 305 17.11 1.83 24.07
N VAL A 306 16.10 2.63 23.71
CA VAL A 306 16.30 3.96 23.10
C VAL A 306 16.92 4.91 24.12
N GLY A 307 16.56 4.78 25.40
CA GLY A 307 17.05 5.62 26.49
C GLY A 307 16.24 6.90 26.71
N SER A 308 16.84 7.89 27.36
CA SER A 308 16.13 9.11 27.79
C SER A 308 15.98 10.18 26.70
N THR A 309 16.54 9.98 25.52
CA THR A 309 16.50 10.97 24.42
C THR A 309 15.75 10.36 23.23
N PRO A 310 14.56 10.89 22.87
CA PRO A 310 13.84 10.46 21.68
C PRO A 310 14.69 10.59 20.41
N ILE A 311 14.47 9.68 19.46
CA ILE A 311 15.16 9.70 18.17
C ILE A 311 14.22 10.34 17.15
N THR A 312 14.52 11.58 16.80
CA THR A 312 13.79 12.35 15.80
C THR A 312 14.14 11.86 14.40
N PRO A 313 13.15 11.59 13.52
CA PRO A 313 13.43 11.23 12.14
C PRO A 313 14.02 12.44 11.39
N PRO A 314 14.97 12.25 10.46
CA PRO A 314 15.61 13.36 9.75
C PRO A 314 14.69 13.90 8.65
N ILE A 315 13.51 14.42 8.98
CA ILE A 315 12.48 14.86 8.00
C ILE A 315 12.50 16.38 7.84
N GLU A 316 12.72 17.11 8.92
CA GLU A 316 12.79 18.57 8.89
C GLU A 316 14.18 19.00 8.38
N ASN A 317 14.22 19.56 7.17
CA ASN A 317 15.41 20.15 6.53
C ASN A 317 16.34 19.21 5.73
N VAL A 318 15.85 18.05 5.24
CA VAL A 318 16.64 17.17 4.34
C VAL A 318 17.24 17.93 3.16
N LYS A 319 16.50 18.92 2.63
CA LYS A 319 16.89 19.63 1.41
C LYS A 319 18.13 20.51 1.58
N ASP A 320 18.36 21.03 2.77
CA ASP A 320 19.44 21.99 3.06
C ASP A 320 20.55 21.38 3.95
N MET A 321 20.41 20.11 4.32
CA MET A 321 21.37 19.40 5.17
C MET A 321 22.58 18.93 4.35
N PRO A 322 23.82 19.21 4.78
CA PRO A 322 25.01 18.59 4.20
C PRO A 322 24.92 17.06 4.21
N ILE A 323 25.40 16.42 3.15
CA ILE A 323 25.29 14.97 2.93
C ILE A 323 25.86 14.18 4.11
N GLU A 324 26.94 14.67 4.71
CA GLU A 324 27.62 14.02 5.84
C GLU A 324 26.73 14.00 7.09
N LYS A 325 26.04 15.11 7.38
CA LYS A 325 25.10 15.21 8.51
C LYS A 325 23.86 14.36 8.28
N MET A 326 23.38 14.31 7.04
CA MET A 326 22.26 13.45 6.65
C MET A 326 22.62 11.97 6.82
N SER A 327 23.82 11.56 6.38
CA SER A 327 24.30 10.19 6.54
C SER A 327 24.46 9.81 8.01
N GLU A 328 24.96 10.71 8.86
CA GLU A 328 25.08 10.46 10.30
C GLU A 328 23.69 10.31 10.96
N ALA A 329 22.76 11.22 10.64
CA ALA A 329 21.39 11.17 11.16
C ALA A 329 20.67 9.88 10.74
N LEU A 330 20.78 9.49 9.47
CA LEU A 330 20.23 8.23 8.97
C LEU A 330 20.90 7.01 9.62
N GLY A 331 22.22 7.05 9.83
CA GLY A 331 22.95 5.97 10.51
C GLY A 331 22.44 5.71 11.93
N LYS A 332 22.00 6.76 12.64
CA LYS A 332 21.38 6.63 13.97
C LYS A 332 19.93 6.16 13.89
N TYR A 333 19.16 6.62 12.89
CA TYR A 333 17.72 6.37 12.79
C TYR A 333 17.38 4.99 12.20
N LEU A 334 18.08 4.56 11.14
CA LEU A 334 17.71 3.37 10.35
C LEU A 334 17.59 2.07 11.18
N PRO A 335 18.51 1.73 12.09
CA PRO A 335 18.38 0.51 12.89
C PRO A 335 17.11 0.47 13.75
N TRP A 336 16.64 1.63 14.20
CA TRP A 336 15.40 1.75 14.96
C TRP A 336 14.17 1.76 14.05
N SER A 337 14.27 2.39 12.88
CA SER A 337 13.19 2.37 11.88
C SER A 337 12.81 0.94 11.46
N ASP A 338 13.80 0.07 11.29
CA ASP A 338 13.57 -1.35 10.98
C ASP A 338 12.83 -2.07 12.12
N ARG A 339 13.18 -1.76 13.38
CA ARG A 339 12.50 -2.31 14.57
C ARG A 339 11.07 -1.81 14.67
N VAL A 340 10.84 -0.50 14.53
CA VAL A 340 9.52 0.12 14.51
C VAL A 340 8.66 -0.52 13.42
N SER A 341 9.20 -0.72 12.22
CA SER A 341 8.49 -1.35 11.10
C SER A 341 8.11 -2.80 11.40
N SER A 342 9.04 -3.59 11.95
CA SER A 342 8.78 -4.97 12.36
C SER A 342 7.71 -5.05 13.45
N ASP A 343 7.79 -4.16 14.43
CA ASP A 343 6.87 -4.10 15.56
C ASP A 343 5.47 -3.62 15.14
N MET A 344 5.40 -2.65 14.23
CA MET A 344 4.14 -2.21 13.61
C MET A 344 3.44 -3.35 12.87
N LEU A 345 4.20 -4.21 12.18
CA LEU A 345 3.62 -5.40 11.52
C LEU A 345 3.16 -6.46 12.52
N ALA A 346 3.83 -6.62 13.67
CA ALA A 346 3.38 -7.50 14.75
C ALA A 346 2.08 -6.97 15.37
N ILE A 347 2.07 -5.70 15.80
CA ILE A 347 0.89 -5.02 16.36
C ILE A 347 -0.29 -5.06 15.39
N ARG A 348 -0.07 -4.77 14.10
CA ARG A 348 -1.12 -4.86 13.08
C ARG A 348 -1.69 -6.27 12.99
N ARG A 349 -0.85 -7.31 12.95
CA ARG A 349 -1.32 -8.70 12.88
C ARG A 349 -2.16 -9.09 14.08
N GLU A 350 -1.72 -8.73 15.28
CA GLU A 350 -2.46 -8.98 16.52
C GLU A 350 -3.82 -8.26 16.50
N ARG A 351 -3.83 -6.98 16.13
CA ARG A 351 -5.05 -6.19 16.01
C ARG A 351 -6.03 -6.78 14.99
N GLU A 352 -5.57 -7.15 13.79
CA GLU A 352 -6.45 -7.76 12.79
C GLU A 352 -6.99 -9.13 13.25
N ALA A 353 -6.19 -9.93 13.97
CA ALA A 353 -6.67 -11.17 14.58
C ALA A 353 -7.76 -10.90 15.63
N PHE A 354 -7.53 -9.93 16.52
CA PHE A 354 -8.51 -9.49 17.52
C PHE A 354 -9.82 -8.99 16.89
N LYS A 355 -9.72 -8.16 15.84
CA LYS A 355 -10.89 -7.66 15.08
C LYS A 355 -11.68 -8.81 14.48
N LYS A 356 -11.00 -9.81 13.92
CA LYS A 356 -11.65 -10.99 13.33
C LYS A 356 -12.42 -11.81 14.37
N GLU A 357 -11.88 -11.93 15.59
CA GLU A 357 -12.52 -12.66 16.70
C GLU A 357 -13.72 -11.91 17.29
N ASN A 358 -13.68 -10.58 17.28
CA ASN A 358 -14.68 -9.70 17.89
C ASN A 358 -15.57 -8.97 16.88
N ALA A 359 -15.49 -9.33 15.59
CA ALA A 359 -16.36 -8.77 14.56
C ALA A 359 -17.83 -9.10 14.90
N PRO A 360 -18.77 -8.14 14.77
CA PRO A 360 -20.18 -8.41 14.99
C PRO A 360 -20.62 -9.55 14.05
N ARG A 361 -21.18 -10.62 14.64
CA ARG A 361 -21.78 -11.71 13.87
C ARG A 361 -23.05 -11.16 13.22
N HIS A 362 -22.95 -10.82 11.94
CA HIS A 362 -24.09 -10.41 11.12
C HIS A 362 -24.96 -11.59 10.72
#